data_AF-A0A821D6I5-F1
#
_entry.id   AF-A0A821D6I5-F1
#
_cell.length_a   1.000
_cell.length_b   1.000
_cell.length_c   1.000
_cell.angle_alpha   90.00
_cell.angle_beta   90.00
_cell.angle_gamma   90.00
#
_symmetry.space_group_name_H-M   'P 1'
#
loop_
_entity.id
_entity.type
_entity.pdbx_description
1 polymer ?
#
loop_
_entity_poly.entity_id
_entity_poly.type
_entity_poly.pdbx_seq_one_letter_code
_entity_poly.pdbx_strand_id
1 'polypeptide(L)' 'QSLYDDIVLALRDGWGDSQFKYWVRKNFKLITNGNEHAVYKIESNLPIVTHENLYTKIKECHEKAGHRGRDKTWIAVCQT' A
#
# COMPACT_ATOMS: atom_id res chain seq x y z
N GLN A 1 -13.64 4.63 8.13
CA GLN A 1 -12.31 4.24 8.63
C GLN A 1 -11.97 2.89 8.02
N SER A 2 -10.89 2.78 7.23
CA SER A 2 -10.48 1.48 6.69
C SER A 2 -9.51 0.78 7.65
N LEU A 3 -9.45 -0.55 7.61
CA LEU A 3 -8.45 -1.31 8.39
C LEU A 3 -7.01 -0.88 8.08
N TYR A 4 -6.76 -0.41 6.85
CA TYR A 4 -5.47 0.13 6.46
C TYR A 4 -5.10 1.36 7.30
N ASP A 5 -6.04 2.29 7.46
CA ASP A 5 -5.84 3.52 8.24
C ASP A 5 -5.57 3.18 9.71
N ASP A 6 -6.29 2.21 10.26
CA ASP A 6 -6.11 1.73 11.63
C ASP A 6 -4.72 1.10 11.85
N ILE A 7 -4.22 0.36 10.86
CA ILE A 7 -2.85 -0.18 10.87
C ILE A 7 -1.82 0.96 10.83
N VAL A 8 -2.01 1.97 9.98
CA VAL A 8 -1.13 3.14 9.91
C VAL A 8 -1.11 3.89 11.24
N LEU A 9 -2.28 4.15 11.84
CA LEU A 9 -2.38 4.81 13.14
C LEU A 9 -1.76 3.97 14.28
N ALA A 10 -1.92 2.65 14.26
CA ALA A 10 -1.28 1.77 15.24
C ALA A 10 0.25 1.76 15.11
N LEU A 11 0.77 1.82 13.88
CA LEU A 11 2.22 1.86 13.61
C LEU A 11 2.83 3.23 13.92
N ARG A 12 2.16 4.33 13.59
CA ARG A 12 2.67 5.70 13.74
C ARG A 12 2.43 6.26 15.14
N ASP A 13 1.21 6.16 15.62
CA ASP A 13 0.73 6.88 16.81
C ASP A 13 0.44 5.95 18.00
N GLY A 14 0.58 4.62 17.81
CA GLY A 14 0.29 3.65 18.86
C GLY A 14 -1.19 3.55 19.23
N TRP A 15 -2.06 3.82 18.25
CA TRP A 15 -3.52 3.68 18.38
C TRP A 15 -3.95 2.21 18.52
N GLY A 16 -5.10 1.97 19.14
CA GLY A 16 -5.69 0.65 19.36
C GLY A 16 -5.30 -0.03 20.68
N ASP A 17 -5.95 -1.15 20.96
CA ASP A 17 -5.70 -1.96 22.15
C ASP A 17 -4.35 -2.72 22.08
N SER A 18 -3.93 -3.31 23.19
CA SER A 18 -2.64 -4.00 23.30
C SER A 18 -2.53 -5.23 22.37
N GLN A 19 -3.62 -5.96 22.15
CA GLN A 19 -3.64 -7.13 21.27
C GLN A 19 -3.50 -6.71 19.81
N PHE A 20 -4.25 -5.69 19.39
CA PHE A 20 -4.17 -5.13 18.05
C PHE A 20 -2.79 -4.56 17.76
N LYS A 21 -2.21 -3.77 18.67
CA LYS A 21 -0.86 -3.22 18.52
C LYS A 21 0.20 -4.30 18.39
N TYR A 22 0.11 -5.34 19.20
CA TYR A 22 1.02 -6.49 19.10
C TYR A 22 0.89 -7.18 17.75
N TRP A 23 -0.34 -7.45 17.32
CA TRP A 23 -0.61 -8.07 16.02
C TRP A 23 -0.09 -7.22 14.86
N VAL A 24 -0.34 -5.91 14.87
CA VAL A 24 0.12 -4.99 13.83
C VAL A 24 1.65 -4.97 13.74
N ARG A 25 2.35 -4.79 14.87
CA ARG A 25 3.83 -4.75 14.90
C ARG A 25 4.47 -6.07 14.51
N LYS A 26 3.80 -7.19 14.76
CA LYS A 26 4.28 -8.52 14.38
C LYS A 26 4.14 -8.78 12.87
N ASN A 27 3.13 -8.22 12.23
CA ASN A 27 2.78 -8.55 10.84
C ASN A 27 3.18 -7.48 9.83
N PHE A 28 3.26 -6.22 10.26
CA PHE A 28 3.42 -5.08 9.37
C PHE A 28 4.52 -4.13 9.79
N LYS A 29 5.09 -3.43 8.80
CA LYS A 29 6.02 -2.32 9.00
C LYS A 29 5.57 -1.12 8.18
N LEU A 30 5.79 0.07 8.71
CA LEU A 30 5.54 1.32 8.01
C LEU A 30 6.85 1.80 7.40
N ILE A 31 6.89 1.97 6.08
CA ILE A 31 8.00 2.61 5.38
C ILE A 31 7.54 4.01 5.02
N THR A 32 8.37 5.01 5.37
CA THR A 32 8.10 6.42 5.06
C THR A 32 9.10 6.88 4.00
N ASN A 33 8.61 7.19 2.81
CA ASN A 33 9.40 7.71 1.71
C ASN A 33 8.96 9.17 1.46
N GLY A 34 9.67 10.12 2.08
CA GLY A 34 9.27 11.53 2.04
C GLY A 34 7.96 11.76 2.78
N ASN A 35 6.93 12.23 2.05
CA ASN A 35 5.59 12.49 2.59
C ASN A 35 4.63 11.29 2.49
N GLU A 36 5.03 10.21 1.83
CA GLU A 36 4.18 9.04 1.63
C GLU A 36 4.52 7.94 2.64
N HIS A 37 3.47 7.37 3.23
CA HIS A 37 3.57 6.20 4.09
C HIS A 37 3.03 4.98 3.35
N ALA A 38 3.81 3.91 3.34
CA ALA A 38 3.40 2.64 2.79
C ALA A 38 3.53 1.54 3.85
N VAL A 39 2.44 0.83 4.08
CA VAL A 39 2.41 -0.36 4.95
C VAL A 39 2.90 -1.56 4.16
N TYR A 40 3.83 -2.33 4.72
CA TYR A 40 4.33 -3.57 4.13
C TYR A 40 4.03 -4.74 5.06
N LYS A 41 3.69 -5.91 4.49
CA LYS A 41 3.70 -7.16 5.23
C LYS A 41 5.14 -7.59 5.48
N ILE A 42 5.49 -7.89 6.73
CA ILE A 42 6.87 -8.23 7.13
C ILE A 42 7.33 -9.53 6.46
N GLU A 43 6.49 -10.56 6.48
CA GLU A 43 6.82 -11.90 5.99
C GLU A 43 7.16 -11.93 4.48
N SER A 44 6.31 -11.32 3.65
CA SER A 44 6.50 -11.32 2.20
C SER A 44 7.28 -10.11 1.69
N ASN A 45 7.51 -9.11 2.54
CA ASN A 45 8.08 -7.82 2.17
C ASN A 45 7.32 -7.13 1.00
N LEU A 46 6.01 -7.37 0.90
CA LEU A 46 5.15 -6.78 -0.13
C LEU A 46 4.33 -5.61 0.44
N PRO A 47 4.09 -4.56 -0.35
CA PRO A 47 3.24 -3.45 0.06
C PRO A 47 1.79 -3.90 0.16
N ILE A 48 1.09 -3.38 1.16
CA ILE A 48 -0.36 -3.47 1.26
C ILE A 48 -0.91 -2.23 0.58
N VAL A 49 -1.83 -2.45 -0.36
CA VAL A 49 -2.50 -1.39 -1.09
C VAL A 49 -4.00 -1.53 -0.90
N THR A 50 -4.70 -0.41 -0.80
CA THR A 50 -6.16 -0.40 -0.89
C THR A 50 -6.58 -0.64 -2.33
N HIS A 51 -7.81 -1.12 -2.51
CA HIS A 51 -8.35 -1.36 -3.85
C HIS A 51 -8.42 -0.06 -4.67
N GLU A 52 -8.76 1.05 -4.02
CA GLU A 52 -8.82 2.40 -4.60
C GLU A 52 -7.44 2.85 -5.10
N ASN A 53 -6.38 2.61 -4.32
CA ASN A 53 -5.01 2.96 -4.70
C ASN A 53 -4.54 2.10 -5.88
N LEU A 54 -4.85 0.80 -5.86
CA LEU A 54 -4.53 -0.11 -6.96
C LEU A 54 -5.19 0.34 -8.27
N TYR A 55 -6.49 0.65 -8.22
CA TYR A 55 -7.24 1.13 -9.38
C TYR A 55 -6.64 2.42 -9.94
N THR A 56 -6.40 3.39 -9.06
CA THR A 56 -5.80 4.69 -9.44
C THR A 56 -4.46 4.50 -10.12
N LYS A 57 -3.58 3.66 -9.54
CA LYS A 57 -2.26 3.38 -10.11
C LYS A 57 -2.34 2.71 -11.48
N ILE A 58 -3.22 1.72 -11.65
CA ILE A 58 -3.41 1.04 -12.94
C ILE A 58 -3.96 2.02 -13.99
N LYS A 59 -4.92 2.88 -13.60
CA LYS A 59 -5.49 3.90 -14.47
C LYS A 59 -4.43 4.90 -14.95
N GLU A 60 -3.61 5.42 -14.04
CA GLU A 60 -2.48 6.30 -14.40
C GLU A 60 -1.50 5.62 -15.36
N CYS A 61 -1.18 4.35 -15.13
CA CYS A 61 -0.32 3.57 -16.02
C CYS A 61 -0.96 3.35 -17.39
N HIS A 62 -2.28 3.17 -17.44
CA HIS A 62 -3.04 3.02 -18.68
C HIS A 62 -3.02 4.29 -19.53
N GLU A 63 -3.19 5.44 -18.87
CA GLU A 63 -3.08 6.76 -19.49
C GLU A 63 -1.65 7.02 -20.00
N LYS A 64 -0.62 6.72 -19.19
CA LYS A 64 0.80 6.82 -19.58
C LYS A 64 1.16 5.91 -20.76
N ALA A 65 0.58 4.72 -20.82
CA ALA A 65 0.76 3.79 -21.93
C ALA A 65 0.00 4.23 -23.21
N GLY A 66 -0.74 5.34 -23.18
CA GLY A 66 -1.51 5.87 -24.30
C GLY A 66 -2.68 4.98 -24.69
N HIS A 67 -3.36 4.38 -23.72
CA HIS A 67 -4.49 3.45 -23.93
C HIS A 67 -4.18 2.24 -24.79
N ARG A 68 -2.91 1.83 -24.91
CA ARG A 68 -2.47 0.78 -25.85
C ARG A 68 -2.73 -0.66 -25.38
N GLY A 69 -3.78 -0.87 -24.60
CA GLY A 69 -4.22 -2.19 -24.14
C GLY A 69 -3.48 -2.72 -22.91
N ARG A 70 -3.88 -3.93 -22.48
CA ARG A 70 -3.48 -4.56 -21.21
C ARG A 70 -1.97 -4.72 -21.07
N ASP A 71 -1.31 -5.34 -22.05
CA ASP A 71 0.09 -5.76 -21.88
C ASP A 71 1.03 -4.56 -21.77
N LYS A 72 0.78 -3.49 -22.53
CA LYS A 72 1.54 -2.22 -22.43
C LYS A 72 1.26 -1.46 -21.14
N THR A 73 0.02 -1.51 -20.65
CA THR A 73 -0.34 -0.97 -19.33
C THR A 73 0.41 -1.73 -18.23
N TRP A 74 0.48 -3.06 -18.33
CA TRP A 74 1.18 -3.90 -17.35
C TRP A 74 2.69 -3.65 -17.31
N ILE A 75 3.32 -3.45 -18.47
CA ILE A 75 4.73 -3.03 -18.52
C ILE A 75 4.95 -1.73 -17.74
N ALA A 76 4.06 -0.74 -17.89
CA ALA A 76 4.16 0.52 -17.15
C ALA A 76 3.96 0.33 -15.63
N VAL A 77 3.05 -0.56 -15.21
CA VAL A 77 2.86 -0.92 -13.79
C VAL A 77 4.13 -1.54 -13.21
N CYS A 78 4.78 -2.47 -13.93
CA CYS A 78 6.00 -3.12 -13.46
C CYS A 78 7.24 -2.20 -13.39
N GLN A 79 7.16 -0.99 -13.96
CA GLN A 79 8.23 0.00 -13.97
C GLN A 79 8.05 1.11 -12.93
N THR A 80 6.91 1.13 -12.24
CA THR A 80 6.61 2.06 -11.13
C THR A 80 6.76 1.40 -9.77
#